data_AF-A0A3D3GL54-F1
#
_entry.id   AF-A0A3D3GL54-F1
#
_cell.length_a   1.000
_cell.length_b   1.000
_cell.length_c   1.000
_cell.angle_alpha   90.00
_cell.angle_beta   90.00
_cell.angle_gamma   90.00
#
_symmetry.space_group_name_H-M   'P 1'
#
loop_
_entity.id
_entity.type
_entity.pdbx_description
1 polymer ?
#
loop_
_entity_poly.entity_id
_entity_poly.type
_entity_poly.pdbx_seq_one_letter_code
_entity_poly.pdbx_strand_id
1 'polypeptide(L)'
;MNSEQLRQMINRILTDVEEEDIGISLLSRHYQNREELSFFTETDREAVRQILEKLSKDSERHKAMLQDLIEFLGEKLHESRIS
;
A
#
# COMPACT_ATOMS: atom_id res chain seq x y z
N MET A 1 -25.10 5.48 7.28
CA MET A 1 -24.42 4.26 6.76
C MET A 1 -24.75 3.13 7.71
N ASN A 2 -25.23 1.98 7.22
CA ASN A 2 -25.57 0.84 8.08
C ASN A 2 -24.34 -0.05 8.33
N SER A 3 -24.41 -0.93 9.33
CA SER A 3 -23.28 -1.79 9.74
C SER A 3 -22.80 -2.72 8.62
N GLU A 4 -23.66 -3.09 7.66
CA GLU A 4 -23.29 -3.92 6.52
C GLU A 4 -22.47 -3.14 5.48
N GLN A 5 -22.88 -1.91 5.15
CA GLN A 5 -22.12 -1.01 4.29
C GLN A 5 -20.72 -0.73 4.86
N LEU A 6 -20.62 -0.58 6.19
CA LEU A 6 -19.35 -0.34 6.87
C LEU A 6 -18.42 -1.57 6.79
N ARG A 7 -18.96 -2.78 6.96
CA ARG A 7 -18.20 -4.04 6.78
C ARG A 7 -17.71 -4.20 5.34
N GLN A 8 -18.57 -3.91 4.36
CA GLN A 8 -18.19 -3.98 2.95
C GLN A 8 -17.07 -3.00 2.62
N MET A 9 -17.12 -1.78 3.18
CA MET A 9 -16.07 -0.79 3.01
C MET A 9 -14.75 -1.24 3.65
N ILE A 10 -14.78 -1.78 4.87
CA ILE A 10 -13.59 -2.36 5.53
C ILE A 10 -12.99 -3.48 4.69
N ASN A 11 -13.81 -4.42 4.20
CA ASN A 11 -13.32 -5.53 3.37
C ASN A 11 -12.67 -5.04 2.07
N ARG A 12 -13.22 -3.99 1.45
CA ARG A 12 -12.61 -3.39 0.27
C ARG A 12 -11.25 -2.78 0.59
N ILE A 13 -11.15 -2.01 1.68
CA ILE A 13 -9.89 -1.37 2.08
C ILE A 13 -8.85 -2.43 2.46
N LEU A 14 -9.26 -3.57 3.03
CA LEU A 14 -8.35 -4.70 3.28
C LEU A 14 -7.75 -5.26 1.98
N THR A 15 -8.54 -5.37 0.90
CA THR A 15 -8.01 -5.72 -0.42
C THR A 15 -7.03 -4.66 -0.93
N ASP A 16 -7.35 -3.37 -0.78
CA ASP A 16 -6.44 -2.29 -1.18
C ASP A 16 -5.10 -2.35 -0.41
N VAL A 17 -5.12 -2.73 0.88
CA VAL A 17 -3.90 -2.97 1.69
C VAL A 17 -3.08 -4.14 1.15
N GLU A 18 -3.72 -5.24 0.75
CA GLU A 18 -3.03 -6.38 0.14
C GLU A 18 -2.39 -6.01 -1.21
N GLU A 19 -3.06 -5.18 -2.01
CA GLU A 19 -2.52 -4.68 -3.28
C GLU A 19 -1.26 -3.82 -3.06
N GLU A 20 -1.25 -2.94 -2.05
CA GLU A 20 -0.05 -2.17 -1.68
C GLU A 20 1.10 -3.08 -1.24
N ASP A 21 0.81 -4.13 -0.47
CA ASP A 21 1.83 -5.11 -0.05
C ASP A 21 2.48 -5.84 -1.22
N ILE A 22 1.68 -6.22 -2.22
CA ILE A 22 2.19 -6.81 -3.46
C ILE A 22 3.06 -5.78 -4.21
N GLY A 23 2.59 -4.55 -4.34
CA GLY A 23 3.32 -3.46 -5.00
C GLY A 23 4.68 -3.21 -4.35
N ILE A 24 4.72 -3.05 -3.02
CA ILE A 24 5.95 -2.87 -2.24
C ILE A 24 6.90 -4.06 -2.45
N SER A 25 6.39 -5.28 -2.40
CA SER A 25 7.20 -6.49 -2.61
C SER A 25 7.87 -6.52 -3.99
N LEU A 26 7.11 -6.19 -5.05
CA LEU A 26 7.63 -6.11 -6.41
C LEU A 26 8.68 -5.03 -6.55
N LEU A 27 8.42 -3.83 -6.02
CA LEU A 27 9.39 -2.73 -6.03
C LEU A 27 10.67 -3.11 -5.29
N SER A 28 10.54 -3.68 -4.09
CA SER A 28 11.66 -4.18 -3.27
C SER A 28 12.58 -5.11 -4.04
N ARG A 29 11.99 -6.07 -4.77
CA ARG A 29 12.72 -7.01 -5.63
C ARG A 29 13.45 -6.31 -6.77
N HIS A 30 12.80 -5.34 -7.43
CA HIS A 30 13.40 -4.60 -8.54
C HIS A 30 14.60 -3.72 -8.12
N TYR A 31 14.61 -3.13 -6.91
CA TYR A 31 15.83 -2.42 -6.45
C TYR A 31 17.03 -3.33 -6.27
N GLN A 32 16.78 -4.53 -5.76
CA GLN A 32 17.85 -5.45 -5.38
C GLN A 32 18.52 -6.05 -6.63
N ASN A 33 17.82 -6.09 -7.75
CA ASN A 33 18.33 -6.70 -8.96
C ASN A 33 18.95 -5.67 -9.92
N ARG A 34 20.19 -5.23 -9.62
CA ARG A 34 20.95 -4.28 -10.45
C ARG A 34 21.13 -4.76 -11.92
N GLU A 35 21.05 -6.07 -12.14
CA GLU A 35 21.08 -6.68 -13.48
C GLU A 35 19.80 -6.41 -14.28
N GLU A 36 18.63 -6.30 -13.63
CA GLU A 36 17.37 -5.95 -14.31
C GLU A 36 17.38 -4.51 -14.85
N LEU A 37 18.20 -3.64 -14.24
CA LEU A 37 18.41 -2.27 -14.70
C LEU A 37 19.57 -2.15 -15.70
N SER A 38 20.18 -3.27 -16.12
CA SER A 38 21.36 -3.28 -17.00
C SER A 38 21.14 -2.64 -18.37
N PHE A 39 19.88 -2.58 -18.83
CA PHE A 39 19.49 -1.89 -20.05
C PHE A 39 19.71 -0.37 -20.00
N PHE A 40 19.64 0.23 -18.81
CA PHE A 40 19.85 1.66 -18.62
C PHE A 40 21.33 2.02 -18.53
N THR A 41 21.68 3.26 -18.90
CA THR A 41 23.00 3.83 -18.61
C THR A 41 23.19 3.97 -17.10
N GLU A 42 24.43 4.04 -16.59
CA GLU A 42 24.65 4.11 -15.14
C GLU A 42 23.97 5.32 -14.46
N THR A 43 23.95 6.47 -15.15
CA THR A 43 23.21 7.67 -14.70
C THR A 43 21.71 7.41 -14.63
N ASP A 44 21.14 6.78 -15.67
CA ASP A 44 19.71 6.48 -15.72
C ASP A 44 19.32 5.39 -14.70
N ARG A 45 20.22 4.43 -14.42
CA ARG A 45 20.00 3.40 -13.38
C ARG A 45 19.81 4.02 -12.01
N GLU A 46 20.63 5.01 -11.65
CA GLU A 46 20.50 5.68 -10.36
C GLU A 46 19.22 6.51 -10.28
N ALA A 47 18.85 7.21 -11.36
CA ALA A 47 17.58 7.93 -11.43
C ALA A 47 16.37 7.00 -11.30
N VAL A 48 16.37 5.87 -12.01
CA VAL A 48 15.32 4.84 -11.92
C VAL A 48 15.26 4.26 -10.51
N ARG A 49 16.41 3.95 -9.90
CA ARG A 49 16.48 3.46 -8.51
C ARG A 49 15.85 4.45 -7.53
N GLN A 50 16.13 5.75 -7.67
CA GLN A 50 15.55 6.78 -6.80
C GLN A 50 14.04 6.94 -7.00
N ILE A 51 13.57 6.92 -8.25
CA ILE A 51 12.12 7.00 -8.58
C ILE A 51 11.39 5.83 -7.96
N LEU A 52 11.91 4.63 -8.19
CA LEU A 52 11.40 3.45 -7.55
C LEU A 52 11.41 3.72 -6.04
N GLU A 53 12.51 4.15 -5.40
CA GLU A 53 12.67 4.14 -3.93
C GLU A 53 11.62 5.03 -3.26
N LYS A 54 11.35 6.15 -3.92
CA LYS A 54 10.26 7.05 -3.56
C LYS A 54 8.90 6.36 -3.66
N LEU A 55 8.62 5.65 -4.75
CA LEU A 55 7.37 4.92 -4.94
C LEU A 55 7.14 3.87 -3.84
N SER A 56 8.17 3.10 -3.46
CA SER A 56 8.04 2.13 -2.36
C SER A 56 7.69 2.81 -1.04
N LYS A 57 8.35 3.94 -0.71
CA LYS A 57 8.05 4.71 0.51
C LYS A 57 6.65 5.31 0.48
N ASP A 58 6.20 5.77 -0.67
CA ASP A 58 4.86 6.33 -0.83
C ASP A 58 3.78 5.24 -0.70
N SER A 59 4.01 4.04 -1.26
CA SER A 59 3.16 2.86 -1.03
C SER A 59 3.12 2.42 0.43
N GLU A 60 4.26 2.40 1.13
CA GLU A 60 4.31 2.10 2.58
C GLU A 60 3.46 3.09 3.39
N ARG A 61 3.52 4.38 3.05
CA ARG A 61 2.69 5.41 3.69
C ARG A 61 1.21 5.23 3.36
N HIS A 62 0.89 4.92 2.10
CA HIS A 62 -0.50 4.70 1.70
C HIS A 62 -1.09 3.50 2.44
N LYS A 63 -0.34 2.39 2.52
CA LYS A 63 -0.72 1.23 3.31
C LYS A 63 -1.01 1.59 4.77
N ALA A 64 -0.12 2.34 5.43
CA ALA A 64 -0.34 2.77 6.82
C ALA A 64 -1.63 3.59 6.97
N MET A 65 -1.90 4.52 6.06
CA MET A 65 -3.14 5.29 6.06
C MET A 65 -4.39 4.42 5.89
N LEU A 66 -4.33 3.40 5.04
CA LEU A 66 -5.44 2.46 4.84
C LEU A 66 -5.68 1.61 6.11
N GLN A 67 -4.60 1.22 6.81
CA GLN A 67 -4.68 0.50 8.08
C GLN A 67 -5.34 1.36 9.18
N ASP A 68 -4.92 2.62 9.31
CA ASP A 68 -5.53 3.57 10.25
C ASP A 68 -7.03 3.78 9.95
N LEU A 69 -7.38 3.84 8.65
CA LEU A 69 -8.77 3.96 8.22
C LEU A 69 -9.59 2.72 8.56
N ILE A 70 -9.03 1.51 8.40
CA ILE A 70 -9.68 0.26 8.82
C ILE A 70 -9.94 0.27 10.33
N GLU A 71 -8.96 0.69 11.13
CA GLU A 71 -9.09 0.78 12.58
C GLU A 71 -10.24 1.73 12.97
N PHE A 72 -10.23 2.96 12.43
CA PHE A 72 -11.29 3.94 12.65
C PHE A 72 -12.69 3.42 12.26
N LEU A 73 -12.80 2.77 11.10
CA LEU A 73 -14.08 2.18 10.68
C LEU A 73 -14.48 0.99 11.56
N GLY A 74 -13.52 0.20 12.03
CA GLY A 74 -13.75 -0.87 13.00
C GLY A 74 -14.38 -0.35 14.30
N GLU A 75 -13.87 0.75 14.83
CA GLU A 75 -14.44 1.42 16.00
C GLU A 75 -15.88 1.90 15.75
N LYS A 76 -16.12 2.57 14.60
CA LYS A 76 -17.46 3.02 14.21
C LYS A 76 -18.45 1.86 14.04
N LEU A 77 -17.99 0.73 13.51
CA LEU A 77 -18.81 -0.47 13.39
C LEU A 77 -19.18 -1.02 14.78
N HIS A 78 -18.25 -1.00 15.73
CA HIS A 78 -18.49 -1.44 17.10
C HIS A 78 -19.52 -0.55 17.79
N GLU A 79 -19.35 0.78 17.74
CA GLU A 79 -20.29 1.76 18.28
C GLU A 79 -21.73 1.54 17.74
N SER A 80 -21.86 1.29 16.43
CA SER A 80 -23.17 1.08 15.77
C SER A 80 -23.95 -0.16 16.24
N ARG A 81 -23.30 -1.11 16.93
CA ARG A 81 -23.94 -2.34 17.42
C ARG A 81 -24.42 -2.24 18.87
N ILE A 82 -23.99 -1.20 19.59
CA ILE A 82 -24.26 -1.02 21.03
C ILE A 82 -25.26 0.13 21.26
N SER A 83 -25.49 0.99 20.26
CA SER A 83 -26.64 1.91 20.17
C SER A 83 -27.89 1.21 19.62
#